data_AF-A0A1V0FZQ8-F1
#
_entry.id   AF-A0A1V0FZQ8-F1
#
_cell.length_a   1.000
_cell.length_b   1.000
_cell.length_c   1.000
_cell.angle_alpha   90.00
_cell.angle_beta   90.00
_cell.angle_gamma   90.00
#
_symmetry.space_group_name_H-M   'P 1'
#
loop_
_entity.id
_entity.type
_entity.pdbx_description
1 polymer ?
#
loop_
_entity_poly.entity_id
_entity_poly.type
_entity_poly.pdbx_seq_one_letter_code
_entity_poly.pdbx_strand_id
1 'polypeptide(L)'
;LAPGVIPQISGIFGPCAGGAVYSPALTDFIIMSQGTSYMFLTGPKVVKTVTGEDVTQEQLGGASIHSSKSGVSQFQVQTEEDGMKLIRKLLSYIPQNNLEEPPLYPNDDPIDRLEDGLNDIIPDSPNKPYDMYEVIGAVIDNGEFLEVHADYAKNIIVGFARMNGQSVGIVANQPKFLAGVLDINASRKAARFVRFCDAFNIPLLTLVDVPGFLPGTGQEYGGVITHGAKLLYAYG
;
A
#
# COMPACT_ATOMS: atom_id res chain seq x y z
N LEU A 1 -4.05 -14.36 -16.43
CA LEU A 1 -3.88 -13.04 -15.79
C LEU A 1 -4.39 -11.99 -16.75
N ALA A 2 -5.10 -10.98 -16.25
CA ALA A 2 -5.72 -9.91 -17.05
C ALA A 2 -5.46 -8.53 -16.40
N PRO A 3 -4.18 -8.10 -16.35
CA PRO A 3 -3.77 -6.91 -15.60
C PRO A 3 -4.43 -5.64 -16.16
N GLY A 4 -5.02 -4.83 -15.28
CA GLY A 4 -5.71 -3.60 -15.66
C GLY A 4 -7.00 -3.81 -16.47
N VAL A 5 -7.56 -5.02 -16.48
CA VAL A 5 -8.85 -5.34 -17.13
C VAL A 5 -9.88 -5.77 -16.09
N ILE A 6 -9.50 -6.74 -15.25
CA ILE A 6 -10.30 -7.17 -14.09
C ILE A 6 -9.43 -7.15 -12.83
N PRO A 7 -9.97 -6.78 -11.66
CA PRO A 7 -9.22 -6.82 -10.40
C PRO A 7 -8.83 -8.26 -10.06
N GLN A 8 -7.56 -8.47 -9.71
CA GLN A 8 -7.01 -9.77 -9.32
C GLN A 8 -6.46 -9.67 -7.89
N ILE A 9 -7.03 -10.45 -6.97
CA ILE A 9 -6.65 -10.45 -5.56
C ILE A 9 -6.21 -11.86 -5.16
N SER A 10 -5.05 -11.98 -4.51
CA SER A 10 -4.49 -13.23 -4.01
C SER A 10 -4.56 -13.30 -2.49
N GLY A 11 -5.29 -14.29 -1.97
CA GLY A 11 -5.25 -14.67 -0.55
C GLY A 11 -4.27 -15.82 -0.33
N ILE A 12 -3.23 -15.58 0.49
CA ILE A 12 -2.22 -16.57 0.83
C ILE A 12 -2.43 -16.97 2.29
N PHE A 13 -3.22 -18.02 2.48
CA PHE A 13 -3.61 -18.56 3.79
C PHE A 13 -2.87 -19.85 4.16
N GLY A 14 -1.75 -20.12 3.48
CA GLY A 14 -0.92 -21.29 3.70
C GLY A 14 0.42 -21.22 2.95
N PRO A 15 1.12 -22.35 2.82
CA PRO A 15 2.38 -22.44 2.10
C PRO A 15 2.27 -22.07 0.62
N CYS A 16 3.14 -21.18 0.14
CA CYS A 16 3.29 -20.87 -1.29
C CYS A 16 4.78 -20.79 -1.66
N ALA A 17 5.32 -21.79 -2.36
CA ALA A 17 6.77 -21.88 -2.61
C ALA A 17 7.11 -22.21 -4.06
N GLY A 18 8.33 -21.84 -4.47
CA GLY A 18 8.83 -22.12 -5.82
C GLY A 18 8.06 -21.34 -6.89
N GLY A 19 7.74 -21.98 -8.01
CA GLY A 19 7.03 -21.32 -9.13
C GLY A 19 5.63 -20.80 -8.76
N ALA A 20 5.01 -21.30 -7.70
CA ALA A 20 3.68 -20.87 -7.27
C ALA A 20 3.61 -19.38 -6.90
N VAL A 21 4.72 -18.80 -6.44
CA VAL A 21 4.77 -17.39 -5.98
C VAL A 21 4.61 -16.39 -7.13
N TYR A 22 4.87 -16.80 -8.37
CA TYR A 22 4.78 -15.89 -9.52
C TYR A 22 3.34 -15.51 -9.86
N SER A 23 2.35 -16.37 -9.63
CA SER A 23 0.96 -16.01 -9.89
C SER A 23 0.49 -14.88 -8.96
N PRO A 24 0.62 -14.99 -7.61
CA PRO A 24 0.31 -13.88 -6.70
C PRO A 24 1.10 -12.60 -7.01
N ALA A 25 2.38 -12.71 -7.34
CA ALA A 25 3.23 -11.56 -7.65
C ALA A 25 2.70 -10.69 -8.82
N LEU A 26 1.94 -11.30 -9.74
CA LEU A 26 1.36 -10.66 -10.91
C LEU A 26 -0.10 -10.18 -10.69
N THR A 27 -0.71 -10.49 -9.54
CA THR A 27 -2.02 -9.95 -9.15
C THR A 27 -1.90 -8.56 -8.53
N ASP A 28 -3.01 -7.86 -8.34
CA ASP A 28 -3.01 -6.46 -7.90
C ASP A 28 -2.74 -6.33 -6.40
N PHE A 29 -3.38 -7.19 -5.59
CA PHE A 29 -3.23 -7.23 -4.13
C PHE A 29 -2.96 -8.64 -3.61
N ILE A 30 -2.01 -8.75 -2.68
CA ILE A 30 -1.63 -9.98 -1.99
C ILE A 30 -1.89 -9.80 -0.49
N ILE A 31 -2.77 -10.64 0.05
CA ILE A 31 -3.15 -10.69 1.46
C ILE A 31 -2.53 -11.95 2.07
N MET A 32 -1.82 -11.82 3.18
CA MET A 32 -1.18 -12.96 3.86
C MET A 32 -1.69 -13.11 5.30
N SER A 33 -1.95 -14.34 5.75
CA SER A 33 -2.26 -14.63 7.16
C SER A 33 -1.02 -14.87 8.01
N GLN A 34 -0.94 -14.21 9.15
CA GLN A 34 0.20 -14.30 10.06
C GLN A 34 0.35 -15.70 10.67
N GLY A 35 1.58 -16.20 10.75
CA GLY A 35 1.93 -17.45 11.42
C GLY A 35 1.48 -18.73 10.72
N THR A 36 0.57 -18.63 9.74
CA THR A 36 0.06 -19.78 8.98
C THR A 36 0.48 -19.78 7.52
N SER A 37 0.88 -18.63 6.97
CA SER A 37 1.28 -18.51 5.56
C SER A 37 2.69 -17.99 5.35
N TYR A 38 3.30 -18.40 4.23
CA TYR A 38 4.63 -17.97 3.82
C TYR A 38 4.82 -18.04 2.30
N MET A 39 5.70 -17.19 1.78
CA MET A 39 6.08 -17.12 0.37
C MET A 39 7.60 -17.10 0.17
N PHE A 40 8.13 -17.94 -0.72
CA PHE A 40 9.53 -17.81 -1.16
C PHE A 40 9.79 -18.60 -2.45
N LEU A 41 10.73 -18.12 -3.26
CA LEU A 41 11.20 -18.86 -4.45
C LEU A 41 12.02 -20.10 -4.05
N THR A 42 12.92 -19.94 -3.08
CA THR A 42 13.85 -20.98 -2.65
C THR A 42 13.68 -21.20 -1.16
N GLY A 43 13.42 -22.45 -0.75
CA GLY A 43 13.15 -22.76 0.65
C GLY A 43 14.37 -22.72 1.56
N PRO A 44 14.18 -22.63 2.89
CA PRO A 44 15.28 -22.41 3.83
C PRO A 44 16.39 -23.47 3.80
N LYS A 45 16.05 -24.74 3.53
CA LYS A 45 17.06 -25.81 3.42
C LYS A 45 18.05 -25.56 2.28
N VAL A 46 17.56 -25.03 1.15
CA VAL A 46 18.39 -24.74 -0.02
C VAL A 46 19.21 -23.48 0.24
N VAL A 47 18.61 -22.45 0.86
CA VAL A 47 19.32 -21.24 1.31
C VAL A 47 20.51 -21.63 2.21
N LYS A 48 20.28 -22.43 3.26
CA LYS A 48 21.35 -22.90 4.16
C LYS A 48 22.46 -23.65 3.42
N THR A 49 22.11 -24.49 2.45
CA THR A 49 23.10 -25.28 1.71
C THR A 49 23.95 -24.43 0.78
N VAL A 50 23.38 -23.37 0.19
CA VAL A 50 24.05 -22.56 -0.84
C VAL A 50 24.76 -21.34 -0.26
N THR A 51 24.11 -20.63 0.68
CA THR A 51 24.63 -19.36 1.24
C THR A 51 25.21 -19.54 2.64
N GLY A 52 24.92 -20.66 3.31
CA GLY A 52 25.28 -20.86 4.72
C GLY A 52 24.35 -20.18 5.72
N GLU A 53 23.32 -19.46 5.25
CA GLU A 53 22.38 -18.75 6.13
C GLU A 53 21.37 -19.71 6.76
N ASP A 54 21.31 -19.75 8.09
CA ASP A 54 20.36 -20.55 8.85
C ASP A 54 19.14 -19.72 9.23
N VAL A 55 18.05 -19.85 8.46
CA VAL A 55 16.82 -19.09 8.62
C VAL A 55 15.61 -20.01 8.70
N THR A 56 14.60 -19.61 9.46
CA THR A 56 13.31 -20.32 9.50
C THR A 56 12.41 -19.91 8.33
N GLN A 57 11.31 -20.64 8.09
CA GLN A 57 10.32 -20.28 7.06
C GLN A 57 9.71 -18.89 7.32
N GLU A 58 9.37 -18.60 8.58
CA GLU A 58 8.80 -17.30 8.98
C GLU A 58 9.81 -16.16 8.76
N GLN A 59 11.08 -16.36 9.11
CA GLN A 59 12.14 -15.35 8.91
C GLN A 59 12.47 -15.13 7.43
N LEU A 60 12.29 -16.15 6.59
CA LEU A 60 12.60 -16.07 5.17
C LEU A 60 11.46 -15.41 4.37
N GLY A 61 10.21 -15.73 4.69
CA GLY A 61 9.07 -15.36 3.84
C GLY A 61 7.72 -15.38 4.54
N GLY A 62 7.70 -15.24 5.87
CA GLY A 62 6.45 -15.07 6.61
C GLY A 62 5.71 -13.80 6.23
N ALA A 63 4.43 -13.72 6.59
CA ALA A 63 3.58 -12.57 6.29
C ALA A 63 4.22 -11.23 6.73
N SER A 64 4.83 -11.21 7.92
CA SER A 64 5.51 -10.04 8.48
C SER A 64 6.70 -9.55 7.65
N ILE A 65 7.47 -10.47 7.06
CA ILE A 65 8.60 -10.13 6.19
C ILE A 65 8.09 -9.48 4.91
N HIS A 66 7.01 -10.01 4.35
CA HIS A 66 6.45 -9.51 3.10
C HIS A 66 5.63 -8.23 3.23
N SER A 67 5.00 -7.99 4.38
CA SER A 67 4.21 -6.79 4.67
C SER A 67 5.05 -5.60 5.15
N SER A 68 6.24 -5.83 5.72
CA SER A 68 7.06 -4.76 6.31
C SER A 68 8.44 -4.56 5.68
N LYS A 69 9.06 -5.61 5.13
CA LYS A 69 10.44 -5.53 4.58
C LYS A 69 10.47 -5.58 3.06
N SER A 70 9.89 -6.62 2.46
CA SER A 70 10.02 -6.82 1.02
C SER A 70 8.96 -6.06 0.20
N GLY A 71 7.85 -5.66 0.83
CA GLY A 71 6.71 -5.04 0.15
C GLY A 71 6.06 -5.95 -0.89
N VAL A 72 6.08 -7.27 -0.66
CA VAL A 72 5.40 -8.22 -1.56
C VAL A 72 3.91 -8.28 -1.20
N SER A 73 3.60 -8.35 0.08
CA SER A 73 2.21 -8.38 0.56
C SER A 73 1.73 -6.96 0.89
N GLN A 74 0.53 -6.63 0.42
CA GLN A 74 -0.12 -5.35 0.66
C GLN A 74 -0.84 -5.33 2.01
N PHE A 75 -1.26 -6.50 2.49
CA PHE A 75 -2.04 -6.65 3.71
C PHE A 75 -1.65 -7.90 4.49
N GLN A 76 -1.57 -7.77 5.80
CA GLN A 76 -1.41 -8.87 6.73
C GLN A 76 -2.64 -8.99 7.61
N VAL A 77 -3.14 -10.21 7.80
CA VAL A 77 -4.31 -10.51 8.63
C VAL A 77 -3.98 -11.58 9.67
N GLN A 78 -4.75 -11.64 10.76
CA GLN A 78 -4.53 -12.64 11.81
C GLN A 78 -5.10 -14.01 11.42
N THR A 79 -6.23 -14.03 10.72
CA THR A 79 -6.93 -15.26 10.34
C THR A 79 -7.35 -15.24 8.86
N GLU A 80 -7.63 -16.41 8.30
CA GLU A 80 -8.22 -16.54 6.97
C GLU A 80 -9.60 -15.86 6.90
N GLU A 81 -10.39 -15.94 7.97
CA GLU A 81 -11.70 -15.27 8.05
C GLU A 81 -11.57 -13.75 7.92
N ASP A 82 -10.59 -13.16 8.62
CA ASP A 82 -10.27 -11.73 8.50
C ASP A 82 -9.81 -11.39 7.08
N GLY A 83 -9.02 -12.27 6.46
CA GLY A 83 -8.63 -12.17 5.05
C GLY A 83 -9.84 -12.12 4.12
N MET A 84 -10.83 -12.99 4.32
CA MET A 84 -12.06 -12.99 3.51
C MET A 84 -12.93 -11.75 3.75
N LYS A 85 -12.97 -11.23 4.99
CA LYS A 85 -13.65 -9.94 5.30
C LYS A 85 -12.95 -8.78 4.60
N LEU A 86 -11.62 -8.74 4.66
CA LEU A 86 -10.80 -7.73 4.00
C LEU A 86 -10.97 -7.76 2.48
N ILE A 87 -11.01 -8.94 1.86
CA ILE A 87 -11.26 -9.06 0.41
C ILE A 87 -12.61 -8.45 0.04
N ARG A 88 -13.67 -8.73 0.81
CA ARG A 88 -15.00 -8.12 0.58
C ARG A 88 -14.96 -6.60 0.75
N LYS A 89 -14.26 -6.10 1.78
CA LYS A 89 -14.08 -4.66 1.99
C LYS A 89 -13.32 -4.03 0.83
N LEU A 90 -12.22 -4.64 0.38
CA LEU A 90 -11.43 -4.15 -0.75
C LEU A 90 -12.25 -4.10 -2.05
N LEU A 91 -13.00 -5.16 -2.36
CA LEU A 91 -13.90 -5.20 -3.52
C LEU A 91 -15.01 -4.14 -3.46
N SER A 92 -15.34 -3.60 -2.27
CA SER A 92 -16.31 -2.51 -2.16
C SER A 92 -15.78 -1.17 -2.70
N TYR A 93 -14.47 -1.02 -2.86
CA TYR A 93 -13.82 0.21 -3.38
C TYR A 93 -13.44 0.12 -4.87
N ILE A 94 -13.55 -1.06 -5.49
CA ILE A 94 -12.99 -1.34 -6.82
C ILE A 94 -14.12 -1.75 -7.77
N PRO A 95 -14.19 -1.23 -9.01
CA PRO A 95 -15.16 -1.69 -10.01
C PRO A 95 -14.91 -3.15 -10.42
N GLN A 96 -15.90 -3.80 -11.01
CA GLN A 96 -15.75 -5.20 -11.44
C GLN A 96 -14.79 -5.37 -12.63
N ASN A 97 -14.58 -4.30 -13.41
CA ASN A 97 -13.67 -4.25 -14.54
C ASN A 97 -13.31 -2.79 -14.89
N ASN A 98 -12.40 -2.59 -15.84
CA ASN A 98 -11.90 -1.26 -16.23
C ASN A 98 -12.86 -0.42 -17.10
N LEU A 99 -14.02 -0.94 -17.48
CA LEU A 99 -15.04 -0.21 -18.26
C LEU A 99 -16.16 0.34 -17.36
N GLU A 100 -16.14 0.02 -16.08
CA GLU A 100 -17.11 0.46 -15.09
C GLU A 100 -16.51 1.51 -14.15
N GLU A 101 -17.38 2.33 -13.58
CA GLU A 101 -17.03 3.26 -12.51
C GLU A 101 -17.03 2.53 -11.15
N PRO A 102 -16.24 3.00 -10.18
CA PRO A 102 -16.24 2.44 -8.83
C PRO A 102 -17.64 2.45 -8.19
N PRO A 103 -18.01 1.45 -7.38
CA PRO A 103 -19.32 1.38 -6.76
C PRO A 103 -19.63 2.62 -5.90
N LEU A 104 -20.80 3.23 -6.11
CA LEU A 104 -21.32 4.30 -5.28
C LEU A 104 -22.02 3.73 -4.04
N TYR A 105 -21.65 4.22 -2.86
CA TYR A 105 -22.28 3.83 -1.60
C TYR A 105 -23.14 4.98 -1.04
N PRO A 106 -24.27 4.67 -0.37
CA PRO A 106 -24.97 5.68 0.42
C PRO A 106 -24.03 6.29 1.46
N ASN A 107 -24.03 7.60 1.56
CA ASN A 107 -23.24 8.36 2.52
C ASN A 107 -24.13 9.37 3.23
N ASP A 108 -23.98 9.47 4.55
CA ASP A 108 -24.63 10.44 5.42
C ASP A 108 -23.65 11.48 5.98
N ASP A 109 -22.36 11.41 5.64
CA ASP A 109 -21.37 12.44 5.96
C ASP A 109 -21.64 13.72 5.14
N PRO A 110 -21.87 14.88 5.78
CA PRO A 110 -22.14 16.13 5.06
C PRO A 110 -20.99 16.57 4.16
N ILE A 111 -21.30 16.85 2.89
CA ILE A 111 -20.31 17.34 1.91
C ILE A 111 -19.72 18.71 2.28
N ASP A 112 -20.37 19.45 3.19
CA ASP A 112 -20.02 20.78 3.67
C ASP A 112 -19.51 20.77 5.12
N ARG A 113 -19.16 19.59 5.67
CA ARG A 113 -18.54 19.47 7.00
C ARG A 113 -17.30 20.36 7.10
N LEU A 114 -17.24 21.15 8.16
CA LEU A 114 -16.09 21.97 8.51
C LEU A 114 -15.24 21.24 9.55
N GLU A 115 -13.92 21.26 9.36
CA GLU A 115 -12.94 20.63 10.25
C GLU A 115 -12.00 21.69 10.81
N ASP A 116 -12.42 22.33 11.90
CA ASP A 116 -11.65 23.42 12.54
C ASP A 116 -10.25 22.97 12.96
N GLY A 117 -10.08 21.68 13.32
CA GLY A 117 -8.79 21.11 13.70
C GLY A 117 -7.73 21.16 12.58
N LEU A 118 -8.13 21.24 11.31
CA LEU A 118 -7.19 21.40 10.19
C LEU A 118 -6.52 22.77 10.17
N ASN A 119 -7.06 23.78 10.85
CA ASN A 119 -6.41 25.09 10.96
C ASN A 119 -5.14 25.04 11.83
N ASP A 120 -5.07 24.09 12.77
CA ASP A 120 -4.01 24.01 13.79
C ASP A 120 -3.10 22.78 13.61
N ILE A 121 -3.32 21.94 12.59
CA ILE A 121 -2.62 20.66 12.41
C ILE A 121 -1.15 20.83 12.03
N ILE A 122 -0.82 21.87 11.27
CA ILE A 122 0.56 22.17 10.85
C ILE A 122 1.27 22.88 12.01
N PRO A 123 2.34 22.32 12.59
CA PRO A 123 3.03 22.94 13.70
C PRO A 123 3.79 24.21 13.28
N ASP A 124 3.83 25.23 14.15
CA ASP A 124 4.61 26.46 13.93
C ASP A 124 6.12 26.19 13.71
N SER A 125 6.64 25.16 14.37
CA SER A 125 8.04 24.76 14.23
C SER A 125 8.20 23.85 13.01
N PRO A 126 9.03 24.22 12.01
CA PRO A 126 9.24 23.42 10.80
C PRO A 126 9.93 22.08 11.07
N ASN A 127 10.55 21.91 12.24
CA ASN A 127 11.20 20.65 12.65
C ASN A 127 10.25 19.68 13.36
N LYS A 128 9.00 20.07 13.61
CA LYS A 128 8.03 19.24 14.33
C LYS A 128 7.10 18.57 13.30
N PRO A 129 7.06 17.23 13.22
CA PRO A 129 6.13 16.54 12.33
C PRO A 129 4.70 16.57 12.89
N TYR A 130 3.72 16.40 12.02
CA TYR A 130 2.32 16.11 12.35
C TYR A 130 1.90 14.77 11.73
N ASP A 131 0.73 14.28 12.10
CA ASP A 131 0.21 13.04 11.55
C ASP A 131 -0.63 13.27 10.29
N MET A 132 -0.16 12.77 9.15
CA MET A 132 -0.97 12.83 7.93
C MET A 132 -2.25 11.98 8.02
N TYR A 133 -2.35 10.99 8.91
CA TYR A 133 -3.61 10.27 9.14
C TYR A 133 -4.71 11.16 9.69
N GLU A 134 -4.37 12.18 10.48
CA GLU A 134 -5.35 13.14 11.01
C GLU A 134 -5.93 13.98 9.87
N VAL A 135 -5.09 14.42 8.91
CA VAL A 135 -5.57 15.12 7.70
C VAL A 135 -6.45 14.20 6.85
N ILE A 136 -6.01 12.96 6.59
CA ILE A 136 -6.77 11.99 5.79
C ILE A 136 -8.14 11.74 6.43
N GLY A 137 -8.18 11.43 7.73
CA GLY A 137 -9.41 11.14 8.45
C GLY A 137 -10.38 12.32 8.48
N ALA A 138 -9.86 13.55 8.48
CA ALA A 138 -10.68 14.75 8.46
C ALA A 138 -11.37 14.99 7.10
N VAL A 139 -10.75 14.61 5.97
CA VAL A 139 -11.27 14.94 4.63
C VAL A 139 -12.08 13.84 3.95
N ILE A 140 -12.01 12.60 4.45
CA ILE A 140 -12.73 11.45 3.86
C ILE A 140 -14.04 11.16 4.60
N ASP A 141 -14.96 10.50 3.91
CA ASP A 141 -16.26 10.10 4.47
C ASP A 141 -16.06 9.26 5.74
N ASN A 142 -16.65 9.71 6.85
CA ASN A 142 -16.67 9.02 8.14
C ASN A 142 -15.28 8.66 8.72
N GLY A 143 -14.20 9.25 8.20
CA GLY A 143 -12.83 8.87 8.54
C GLY A 143 -12.47 7.43 8.14
N GLU A 144 -13.24 6.77 7.28
CA GLU A 144 -13.02 5.36 6.93
C GLU A 144 -11.93 5.19 5.86
N PHE A 145 -10.75 4.78 6.32
CA PHE A 145 -9.60 4.52 5.45
C PHE A 145 -9.24 3.03 5.39
N LEU A 146 -9.09 2.50 4.17
CA LEU A 146 -8.52 1.19 3.90
C LEU A 146 -7.07 1.36 3.42
N GLU A 147 -6.15 1.40 4.37
CA GLU A 147 -4.73 1.56 4.07
C GLU A 147 -4.13 0.32 3.39
N VAL A 148 -3.37 0.55 2.32
CA VAL A 148 -2.61 -0.44 1.57
C VAL A 148 -1.13 -0.31 1.93
N HIS A 149 -0.44 -1.42 2.20
CA HIS A 149 0.98 -1.42 2.62
C HIS A 149 1.24 -0.62 3.91
N ALA A 150 0.37 -0.75 4.92
CA ALA A 150 0.48 -0.01 6.18
C ALA A 150 1.83 -0.19 6.90
N ASP A 151 2.44 -1.38 6.76
CA ASP A 151 3.71 -1.70 7.40
C ASP A 151 4.96 -1.50 6.54
N TYR A 152 4.81 -1.12 5.27
CA TYR A 152 5.88 -0.97 4.30
C TYR A 152 5.99 0.46 3.78
N ALA A 153 7.21 1.00 3.74
CA ALA A 153 7.51 2.37 3.29
C ALA A 153 6.60 3.43 3.94
N LYS A 154 6.63 3.49 5.27
CA LYS A 154 5.73 4.31 6.11
C LYS A 154 5.87 5.82 5.91
N ASN A 155 6.90 6.27 5.19
CA ASN A 155 7.11 7.64 4.74
C ASN A 155 6.11 8.09 3.64
N ILE A 156 5.36 7.16 3.04
CA ILE A 156 4.23 7.44 2.16
C ILE A 156 3.04 6.55 2.52
N ILE A 157 1.85 7.15 2.57
CA ILE A 157 0.58 6.49 2.84
C ILE A 157 -0.14 6.32 1.51
N VAL A 158 -0.68 5.12 1.28
CA VAL A 158 -1.58 4.87 0.15
C VAL A 158 -2.74 4.01 0.60
N GLY A 159 -3.92 4.21 0.02
CA GLY A 159 -5.09 3.42 0.40
C GLY A 159 -6.37 3.95 -0.19
N PHE A 160 -7.47 3.24 0.06
CA PHE A 160 -8.79 3.61 -0.44
C PHE A 160 -9.61 4.32 0.62
N ALA A 161 -10.35 5.32 0.21
CA ALA A 161 -11.35 6.02 1.01
C ALA A 161 -12.61 6.23 0.18
N ARG A 162 -13.61 6.89 0.76
CA ARG A 162 -14.73 7.46 0.02
C ARG A 162 -14.84 8.95 0.24
N MET A 163 -15.34 9.65 -0.78
CA MET A 163 -15.79 11.04 -0.69
C MET A 163 -17.15 11.14 -1.36
N ASN A 164 -18.17 11.56 -0.62
CA ASN A 164 -19.56 11.55 -1.06
C ASN A 164 -20.01 10.17 -1.61
N GLY A 165 -19.58 9.10 -0.95
CA GLY A 165 -19.91 7.72 -1.31
C GLY A 165 -19.14 7.15 -2.51
N GLN A 166 -18.35 7.96 -3.22
CA GLN A 166 -17.52 7.53 -4.34
C GLN A 166 -16.13 7.09 -3.86
N SER A 167 -15.60 6.02 -4.44
CA SER A 167 -14.26 5.53 -4.06
C SER A 167 -13.17 6.50 -4.54
N VAL A 168 -12.20 6.79 -3.67
CA VAL A 168 -11.06 7.66 -3.94
C VAL A 168 -9.78 6.95 -3.48
N GLY A 169 -8.74 6.96 -4.32
CA GLY A 169 -7.39 6.57 -3.94
C GLY A 169 -6.66 7.73 -3.27
N ILE A 170 -6.12 7.50 -2.08
CA ILE A 170 -5.31 8.48 -1.36
C ILE A 170 -3.83 8.17 -1.59
N VAL A 171 -3.03 9.19 -1.87
CA VAL A 171 -1.56 9.14 -1.82
C VAL A 171 -1.08 10.32 -0.99
N ALA A 172 -0.38 10.07 0.11
CA ALA A 172 0.00 11.14 1.03
C ALA A 172 1.39 10.95 1.62
N ASN A 173 2.17 12.01 1.73
CA ASN A 173 3.44 11.96 2.45
C ASN A 173 3.19 11.89 3.96
N GLN A 174 4.06 11.21 4.72
CA GLN A 174 3.91 11.08 6.16
C GLN A 174 5.13 11.66 6.90
N PRO A 175 5.04 12.92 7.39
CA PRO A 175 6.13 13.61 8.08
C PRO A 175 6.65 12.86 9.33
N LYS A 176 5.82 12.06 10.02
CA LYS A 176 6.27 11.27 11.18
C LYS A 176 7.28 10.17 10.82
N PHE A 177 7.40 9.79 9.55
CA PHE A 177 8.36 8.77 9.10
C PHE A 177 9.32 9.36 8.08
N LEU A 178 10.62 9.39 8.43
CA LEU A 178 11.68 9.94 7.59
C LEU A 178 11.39 11.36 7.07
N ALA A 179 10.65 12.18 7.84
CA ALA A 179 10.23 13.52 7.44
C ALA A 179 9.44 13.56 6.11
N GLY A 180 8.75 12.48 5.74
CA GLY A 180 7.94 12.43 4.51
C GLY A 180 8.75 12.39 3.19
N VAL A 181 10.08 12.22 3.26
CA VAL A 181 10.93 12.10 2.06
C VAL A 181 10.50 10.93 1.18
N LEU A 182 10.68 11.08 -0.13
CA LEU A 182 10.55 9.96 -1.07
C LEU A 182 11.83 9.12 -1.11
N ASP A 183 11.69 7.82 -1.21
CA ASP A 183 12.79 6.87 -1.38
C ASP A 183 12.41 5.79 -2.41
N ILE A 184 13.30 4.85 -2.69
CA ILE A 184 13.03 3.73 -3.60
C ILE A 184 11.74 2.99 -3.24
N ASN A 185 11.51 2.71 -1.96
CA ASN A 185 10.41 1.87 -1.51
C ASN A 185 9.07 2.61 -1.57
N ALA A 186 9.03 3.87 -1.10
CA ALA A 186 7.87 4.74 -1.21
C ALA A 186 7.48 4.98 -2.67
N SER A 187 8.46 5.24 -3.54
CA SER A 187 8.21 5.46 -4.98
C SER A 187 7.61 4.22 -5.63
N ARG A 188 8.11 3.02 -5.31
CA ARG A 188 7.55 1.75 -5.81
C ARG A 188 6.14 1.49 -5.26
N LYS A 189 5.91 1.75 -3.96
CA LYS A 189 4.60 1.59 -3.29
C LYS A 189 3.56 2.47 -3.96
N ALA A 190 3.81 3.78 -4.03
CA ALA A 190 2.86 4.74 -4.58
C ALA A 190 2.68 4.58 -6.09
N ALA A 191 3.74 4.34 -6.87
CA ALA A 191 3.61 4.19 -8.33
C ALA A 191 2.69 3.03 -8.71
N ARG A 192 2.78 1.89 -8.01
CA ARG A 192 1.90 0.75 -8.30
C ARG A 192 0.45 1.06 -7.92
N PHE A 193 0.24 1.75 -6.79
CA PHE A 193 -1.09 2.13 -6.33
C PHE A 193 -1.78 3.13 -7.27
N VAL A 194 -1.05 4.18 -7.69
CA VAL A 194 -1.53 5.18 -8.66
C VAL A 194 -1.95 4.51 -9.98
N ARG A 195 -1.09 3.65 -10.54
CA ARG A 195 -1.41 2.92 -11.78
C ARG A 195 -2.58 1.96 -11.65
N PHE A 196 -2.77 1.37 -10.47
CA PHE A 196 -3.95 0.54 -10.21
C PHE A 196 -5.22 1.39 -10.21
N CYS A 197 -5.21 2.52 -9.51
CA CYS A 197 -6.37 3.41 -9.45
C CYS A 197 -6.74 3.94 -10.84
N ASP A 198 -5.76 4.40 -11.60
CA ASP A 198 -5.92 4.85 -12.99
C ASP A 198 -6.53 3.75 -13.89
N ALA A 199 -6.01 2.53 -13.82
CA ALA A 199 -6.51 1.41 -14.62
C ALA A 199 -7.96 0.99 -14.32
N PHE A 200 -8.51 1.41 -13.18
CA PHE A 200 -9.86 1.06 -12.72
C PHE A 200 -10.72 2.29 -12.43
N ASN A 201 -10.44 3.43 -13.08
CA ASN A 201 -11.25 4.65 -12.99
C ASN A 201 -11.46 5.17 -11.55
N ILE A 202 -10.51 4.90 -10.64
CA ILE A 202 -10.57 5.39 -9.26
C ILE A 202 -9.85 6.74 -9.21
N PRO A 203 -10.55 7.85 -8.89
CA PRO A 203 -9.93 9.16 -8.76
C PRO A 203 -8.88 9.19 -7.65
N LEU A 204 -7.86 10.03 -7.81
CA LEU A 204 -6.76 10.17 -6.86
C LEU A 204 -6.83 11.52 -6.14
N LEU A 205 -6.73 11.50 -4.80
CA LEU A 205 -6.45 12.66 -3.97
C LEU A 205 -5.02 12.53 -3.44
N THR A 206 -4.18 13.52 -3.74
CA THR A 206 -2.79 13.55 -3.31
C THR A 206 -2.57 14.65 -2.27
N LEU A 207 -2.09 14.29 -1.07
CA LEU A 207 -1.76 15.21 0.02
C LEU A 207 -0.24 15.33 0.13
N VAL A 208 0.28 16.52 -0.19
CA VAL A 208 1.71 16.72 -0.45
C VAL A 208 2.39 17.42 0.71
N ASP A 209 3.36 16.74 1.32
CA ASP A 209 4.31 17.30 2.28
C ASP A 209 5.65 16.55 2.17
N VAL A 210 6.40 16.91 1.13
CA VAL A 210 7.64 16.24 0.75
C VAL A 210 8.79 17.24 0.70
N PRO A 211 9.83 17.09 1.52
CA PRO A 211 11.00 17.97 1.47
C PRO A 211 11.99 17.59 0.35
N GLY A 212 11.87 16.39 -0.21
CA GLY A 212 12.72 15.88 -1.28
C GLY A 212 12.86 14.36 -1.26
N PHE A 213 13.93 13.86 -1.86
CA PHE A 213 14.31 12.44 -1.81
C PHE A 213 15.31 12.16 -0.69
N LEU A 214 15.26 10.95 -0.14
CA LEU A 214 16.23 10.47 0.84
C LEU A 214 17.64 10.42 0.21
N PRO A 215 18.63 11.15 0.75
CA PRO A 215 19.99 11.10 0.22
C PRO A 215 20.74 9.84 0.70
N GLY A 216 21.78 9.44 -0.04
CA GLY A 216 22.76 8.45 0.39
C GLY A 216 23.13 7.42 -0.68
N THR A 217 24.34 6.87 -0.58
CA THR A 217 24.88 5.90 -1.54
C THR A 217 23.99 4.65 -1.69
N GLY A 218 23.29 4.24 -0.63
CA GLY A 218 22.33 3.14 -0.70
C GLY A 218 21.16 3.40 -1.64
N GLN A 219 20.67 4.64 -1.74
CA GLN A 219 19.61 5.02 -2.68
C GLN A 219 20.16 5.10 -4.11
N GLU A 220 21.34 5.71 -4.29
CA GLU A 220 21.98 5.81 -5.60
C GLU A 220 22.32 4.43 -6.18
N TYR A 221 22.99 3.57 -5.41
CA TYR A 221 23.34 2.21 -5.86
C TYR A 221 22.12 1.31 -5.97
N GLY A 222 21.07 1.59 -5.20
CA GLY A 222 19.76 0.94 -5.33
C GLY A 222 18.95 1.41 -6.53
N GLY A 223 19.43 2.37 -7.32
CA GLY A 223 18.78 2.83 -8.54
C GLY A 223 17.61 3.79 -8.30
N VAL A 224 17.71 4.69 -7.32
CA VAL A 224 16.65 5.68 -6.99
C VAL A 224 16.21 6.51 -8.20
N ILE A 225 17.08 6.78 -9.17
CA ILE A 225 16.71 7.47 -10.41
C ILE A 225 15.61 6.71 -11.15
N THR A 226 15.78 5.40 -11.37
CA THR A 226 14.78 4.56 -12.05
C THR A 226 13.55 4.31 -11.18
N HIS A 227 13.74 4.13 -9.87
CA HIS A 227 12.63 3.83 -8.97
C HIS A 227 11.76 5.04 -8.64
N GLY A 228 12.36 6.21 -8.44
CA GLY A 228 11.68 7.49 -8.28
C GLY A 228 10.88 7.88 -9.53
N ALA A 229 11.47 7.70 -10.72
CA ALA A 229 10.80 7.97 -11.98
C ALA A 229 9.51 7.16 -12.20
N LYS A 230 9.33 6.01 -11.52
CA LYS A 230 8.09 5.22 -11.60
C LYS A 230 6.89 6.00 -11.06
N LEU A 231 7.07 6.79 -10.00
CA LEU A 231 5.98 7.59 -9.44
C LEU A 231 5.63 8.75 -10.36
N LEU A 232 6.64 9.42 -10.93
CA LEU A 232 6.42 10.47 -11.92
C LEU A 232 5.69 9.92 -13.15
N TYR A 233 6.10 8.75 -13.65
CA TYR A 233 5.43 8.08 -14.77
C TYR A 233 4.02 7.60 -14.44
N ALA A 234 3.73 7.29 -13.17
CA ALA A 234 2.40 6.86 -12.77
C ALA A 234 1.39 8.03 -12.76
N TYR A 235 1.85 9.24 -12.43
CA TYR A 235 1.02 10.45 -12.43
C TYR A 235 0.92 11.15 -13.80
N GLY A 236 1.86 10.91 -14.71
CA GLY A 236 1.97 11.57 -16.01
C GLY A 236 1.40 10.73 -17.14
#